data_AF-A0A3S0S688-F1
#
_entry.id   AF-A0A3S0S688-F1
#
_cell.length_a   1.000
_cell.length_b   1.000
_cell.length_c   1.000
_cell.angle_alpha   90.00
_cell.angle_beta   90.00
_cell.angle_gamma   90.00
#
_symmetry.space_group_name_H-M   'P 1'
#
loop_
_entity.id
_entity.type
_entity.pdbx_description
1 polymer ?
#
loop_
_entity_poly.entity_id
_entity_poly.type
_entity_poly.pdbx_seq_one_letter_code
_entity_poly.pdbx_strand_id
1 'polypeptide(L)'
;MTISSTNNRSGPYPGNAVTTVFDYDFFIADERHLLVIKRRANGDEEILTLDADYSVSGVGNPEGGSINTGASGAPSAQETITLLLNVPFTQETELENQGPFSAKTIETALDVAAQRDLQLSERLDRAIVVSPTSTPTEIAELINGVLRLASIIEAVTELAGVAQSIPPAANVAAQIATIAPVAAQVAAVAAIAAQTVAVAGVAGDVETVAANIQDVTNFADVYLGASAVNPVLRADGSALRDGDLYFNSADRGMRVYGGAGWVPTDGTVTATKISDLQADRDAIAAKLVMPDFVRGLVPNPNAGVPLTNLDISAGDARFGGKYISFGTVLTKRLNAAWSAGMGGGFLDTGAVAASKTYHVYVLRKLSDISVGDFIASLSNSSAGVMVPAGWEILANSRVGSLLTNASSQIVGFKQYGSRVKLFATVLEFSASSPFDNTGYNPIGLPDGISVDARVFLQAQASTGSAVNFRCDTEEHIGASGDANLYVNVANNTRLQIGGRVRTTITGLLWARFDISVGTGDCALTTHGWDDYVVPRIGA
;
A
#
# COMPACT_ATOMS: atom_id res chain seq x y z
N MET A 1 -94.73 -79.57 -53.32
CA MET A 1 -94.93 -78.69 -54.47
C MET A 1 -93.56 -78.13 -54.62
N THR A 2 -92.85 -78.53 -55.66
CA THR A 2 -91.42 -78.28 -55.74
C THR A 2 -91.11 -76.79 -55.82
N ILE A 3 -90.14 -76.33 -55.02
CA ILE A 3 -89.55 -75.00 -55.18
C ILE A 3 -88.80 -74.91 -56.51
N SER A 4 -89.26 -74.04 -57.41
CA SER A 4 -88.72 -73.87 -58.77
C SER A 4 -88.07 -72.50 -59.02
N SER A 5 -88.07 -71.62 -58.01
CA SER A 5 -87.48 -70.28 -58.05
C SER A 5 -86.23 -70.21 -57.17
N THR A 6 -85.27 -69.37 -57.57
CA THR A 6 -84.07 -69.04 -56.78
C THR A 6 -84.24 -67.77 -55.96
N ASN A 7 -85.39 -67.09 -56.04
CA ASN A 7 -85.64 -65.88 -55.28
C ASN A 7 -85.69 -66.21 -53.77
N ASN A 8 -84.95 -65.45 -52.99
CA ASN A 8 -84.73 -65.69 -51.55
C ASN A 8 -84.70 -64.39 -50.74
N ARG A 9 -84.91 -63.25 -51.42
CA ARG A 9 -84.87 -61.89 -50.91
C ARG A 9 -85.83 -61.04 -51.73
N SER A 10 -86.64 -60.23 -51.05
CA SER A 10 -87.50 -59.23 -51.68
C SER A 10 -87.25 -57.85 -51.04
N GLY A 11 -87.33 -56.81 -51.86
CA GLY A 11 -86.86 -55.47 -51.50
C GLY A 11 -85.35 -55.27 -51.78
N PRO A 12 -84.71 -54.24 -51.20
CA PRO A 12 -85.26 -53.30 -50.23
C PRO A 12 -86.37 -52.43 -50.85
N TYR A 13 -87.53 -52.41 -50.21
CA TYR A 13 -88.64 -51.53 -50.58
C TYR A 13 -88.44 -50.17 -49.92
N PRO A 14 -88.39 -49.07 -50.68
CA PRO A 14 -88.32 -47.74 -50.10
C PRO A 14 -89.64 -47.38 -49.42
N GLY A 15 -89.55 -46.83 -48.22
CA GLY A 15 -90.70 -46.32 -47.52
C GLY A 15 -91.20 -44.99 -48.10
N ASN A 16 -92.46 -44.66 -47.81
CA ASN A 16 -93.09 -43.39 -48.17
C ASN A 16 -94.02 -42.86 -47.06
N ALA A 17 -93.92 -43.45 -45.86
CA ALA A 17 -94.78 -43.22 -44.70
C ALA A 17 -96.28 -43.55 -44.90
N VAL A 18 -96.65 -44.23 -45.99
CA VAL A 18 -98.05 -44.54 -46.32
C VAL A 18 -98.26 -46.03 -46.65
N THR A 19 -97.40 -46.63 -47.48
CA THR A 19 -97.51 -48.03 -47.89
C THR A 19 -97.19 -48.95 -46.72
N THR A 20 -98.13 -49.84 -46.37
CA THR A 20 -97.96 -50.79 -45.26
C THR A 20 -97.84 -52.24 -45.73
N VAL A 21 -98.19 -52.53 -46.99
CA VAL A 21 -98.17 -53.87 -47.58
C VAL A 21 -96.97 -54.02 -48.51
N PHE A 22 -96.18 -55.08 -48.31
CA PHE A 22 -94.99 -55.38 -49.11
C PHE A 22 -95.01 -56.85 -49.52
N ASP A 23 -94.87 -57.09 -50.81
CA ASP A 23 -94.92 -58.44 -51.37
C ASP A 23 -93.57 -59.15 -51.21
N TYR A 24 -93.61 -60.46 -50.96
CA TYR A 24 -92.45 -61.33 -51.10
C TYR A 24 -92.73 -62.32 -52.22
N ASP A 25 -91.71 -62.59 -53.04
CA ASP A 25 -91.81 -63.33 -54.30
C ASP A 25 -91.18 -64.74 -54.22
N PHE A 26 -91.10 -65.27 -53.00
CA PHE A 26 -90.56 -66.60 -52.72
C PHE A 26 -91.52 -67.42 -51.84
N PHE A 27 -91.51 -68.73 -52.01
CA PHE A 27 -92.35 -69.62 -51.21
C PHE A 27 -91.92 -69.63 -49.73
N ILE A 28 -92.89 -69.59 -48.82
CA ILE A 28 -92.71 -69.84 -47.37
C ILE A 28 -93.70 -70.91 -46.91
N ALA A 29 -93.21 -71.88 -46.11
CA ALA A 29 -94.01 -73.01 -45.62
C ALA A 29 -94.75 -72.70 -44.30
N ASP A 30 -94.20 -71.80 -43.49
CA ASP A 30 -94.75 -71.28 -42.24
C ASP A 30 -94.52 -69.76 -42.22
N GLU A 31 -95.40 -69.01 -41.56
CA GLU A 31 -95.26 -67.56 -41.38
C GLU A 31 -93.95 -67.17 -40.66
N ARG A 32 -93.42 -68.04 -39.80
CA ARG A 32 -92.13 -67.86 -39.10
C ARG A 32 -90.92 -68.03 -40.02
N HIS A 33 -91.12 -68.55 -41.23
CA HIS A 33 -90.05 -68.73 -42.21
C HIS A 33 -89.70 -67.44 -42.97
N LEU A 34 -90.25 -66.30 -42.55
CA LEU A 34 -89.97 -64.98 -43.09
C LEU A 34 -89.26 -64.12 -42.04
N LEU A 35 -88.18 -63.46 -42.44
CA LEU A 35 -87.49 -62.43 -41.67
C LEU A 35 -87.72 -61.08 -42.33
N VAL A 36 -88.24 -60.14 -41.56
CA VAL A 36 -88.52 -58.78 -42.00
C VAL A 36 -87.58 -57.83 -41.29
N ILE A 37 -86.80 -57.07 -42.08
CA ILE A 37 -85.82 -56.12 -41.56
C ILE A 37 -86.19 -54.72 -42.04
N LYS A 38 -86.27 -53.78 -41.10
CA LYS A 38 -86.36 -52.34 -41.38
C LYS A 38 -85.00 -51.70 -41.16
N ARG A 39 -84.46 -51.07 -42.20
CA ARG A 39 -83.22 -50.28 -42.09
C ARG A 39 -83.56 -48.81 -41.82
N ARG A 40 -82.98 -48.23 -40.78
CA ARG A 40 -83.19 -46.84 -40.34
C ARG A 40 -82.25 -45.86 -41.05
N ALA A 41 -82.57 -44.56 -40.94
CA ALA A 41 -81.82 -43.48 -41.60
C ALA A 41 -80.35 -43.37 -41.17
N ASN A 42 -80.02 -43.78 -39.94
CA ASN A 42 -78.66 -43.81 -39.42
C ASN A 42 -77.86 -45.06 -39.87
N GLY A 43 -78.49 -45.97 -40.62
CA GLY A 43 -77.89 -47.20 -41.12
C GLY A 43 -78.15 -48.43 -40.25
N ASP A 44 -78.74 -48.28 -39.06
CA ASP A 44 -79.04 -49.40 -38.16
C ASP A 44 -80.16 -50.30 -38.74
N GLU A 45 -80.04 -51.61 -38.51
CA GLU A 45 -81.03 -52.60 -38.90
C GLU A 45 -81.88 -53.04 -37.69
N GLU A 46 -83.21 -52.99 -37.85
CA GLU A 46 -84.20 -53.46 -36.87
C GLU A 46 -84.93 -54.68 -37.45
N ILE A 47 -84.94 -55.79 -36.70
CA ILE A 47 -85.74 -56.97 -37.04
C ILE A 47 -87.15 -56.76 -36.51
N LEU A 48 -88.15 -56.87 -37.39
CA LEU A 48 -89.56 -56.77 -37.01
C LEU A 48 -90.07 -58.12 -36.49
N THR A 49 -91.00 -58.08 -35.54
CA THR A 49 -91.56 -59.25 -34.86
C THR A 49 -92.91 -59.64 -35.48
N LEU A 50 -93.08 -60.91 -35.84
CA LEU A 50 -94.35 -61.45 -36.35
C LEU A 50 -95.46 -61.28 -35.29
N ASP A 51 -96.69 -60.99 -35.72
CA ASP A 51 -97.90 -60.73 -34.91
C ASP A 51 -97.88 -59.44 -34.06
N ALA A 52 -96.72 -58.84 -33.84
CA ALA A 52 -96.59 -57.54 -33.15
C ALA A 52 -96.37 -56.39 -34.13
N ASP A 53 -95.42 -56.53 -35.04
CA ASP A 53 -95.00 -55.47 -35.97
C ASP A 53 -95.49 -55.70 -37.41
N TYR A 54 -95.77 -56.95 -37.77
CA TYR A 54 -96.33 -57.29 -39.08
C TYR A 54 -97.13 -58.60 -39.04
N SER A 55 -98.07 -58.74 -39.98
CA SER A 55 -98.78 -59.99 -40.26
C SER A 55 -98.42 -60.51 -41.66
N VAL A 56 -98.44 -61.83 -41.86
CA VAL A 56 -98.09 -62.48 -43.14
C VAL A 56 -99.33 -63.02 -43.84
N SER A 57 -99.37 -62.91 -45.15
CA SER A 57 -100.39 -63.52 -46.01
C SER A 57 -99.75 -64.24 -47.19
N GLY A 58 -100.42 -65.25 -47.74
CA GLY A 58 -99.88 -66.05 -48.85
C GLY A 58 -98.93 -67.18 -48.42
N VAL A 59 -98.97 -67.61 -47.15
CA VAL A 59 -98.24 -68.79 -46.67
C VAL A 59 -98.69 -70.03 -47.46
N GLY A 60 -97.73 -70.80 -47.97
CA GLY A 60 -98.01 -71.98 -48.79
C GLY A 60 -98.28 -71.70 -50.28
N ASN A 61 -98.23 -70.44 -50.73
CA ASN A 61 -98.39 -70.06 -52.14
C ASN A 61 -97.02 -70.07 -52.87
N PRO A 62 -96.86 -70.78 -54.02
CA PRO A 62 -95.56 -70.89 -54.68
C PRO A 62 -95.04 -69.58 -55.28
N GLU A 63 -95.95 -68.67 -55.64
CA GLU A 63 -95.62 -67.36 -56.20
C GLU A 63 -95.30 -66.31 -55.11
N GLY A 64 -95.31 -66.72 -53.84
CA GLY A 64 -95.11 -65.84 -52.70
C GLY A 64 -96.40 -65.20 -52.19
N GLY A 65 -96.26 -64.13 -51.42
CA GLY A 65 -97.36 -63.50 -50.70
C GLY A 65 -97.01 -62.08 -50.29
N SER A 66 -97.56 -61.59 -49.19
CA SER A 66 -97.24 -60.24 -48.70
C SER A 66 -97.27 -60.14 -47.19
N ILE A 67 -96.48 -59.20 -46.67
CA ILE A 67 -96.58 -58.75 -45.29
C ILE A 67 -97.43 -57.48 -45.20
N ASN A 68 -98.07 -57.27 -44.06
CA ASN A 68 -98.67 -55.99 -43.71
C ASN A 68 -98.13 -55.52 -42.36
N THR A 69 -97.49 -54.35 -42.35
CA THR A 69 -96.90 -53.71 -41.16
C THR A 69 -97.92 -52.91 -40.35
N GLY A 70 -99.18 -52.86 -40.79
CA GLY A 70 -100.24 -52.11 -40.13
C GLY A 70 -100.11 -50.60 -40.30
N ALA A 71 -101.18 -49.85 -40.02
CA ALA A 71 -101.26 -48.40 -40.30
C ALA A 71 -100.21 -47.55 -39.55
N SER A 72 -99.71 -48.02 -38.40
CA SER A 72 -98.66 -47.37 -37.61
C SER A 72 -97.24 -47.83 -37.95
N GLY A 73 -97.09 -48.85 -38.81
CA GLY A 73 -95.80 -49.46 -39.15
C GLY A 73 -95.24 -49.08 -40.53
N ALA A 74 -95.86 -48.14 -41.24
CA ALA A 74 -95.40 -47.71 -42.56
C ALA A 74 -93.99 -47.08 -42.50
N PRO A 75 -92.98 -47.61 -43.21
CA PRO A 75 -91.62 -47.06 -43.22
C PRO A 75 -91.58 -45.66 -43.85
N SER A 76 -90.79 -44.75 -43.28
CA SER A 76 -90.59 -43.38 -43.81
C SER A 76 -89.73 -43.36 -45.07
N ALA A 77 -89.63 -42.20 -45.74
CA ALA A 77 -88.84 -42.03 -46.96
C ALA A 77 -87.32 -42.29 -46.82
N GLN A 78 -86.82 -42.34 -45.58
CA GLN A 78 -85.41 -42.64 -45.27
C GLN A 78 -85.24 -44.06 -44.71
N GLU A 79 -86.30 -44.86 -44.68
CA GLU A 79 -86.31 -46.23 -44.20
C GLU A 79 -86.63 -47.19 -45.34
N THR A 80 -86.11 -48.41 -45.24
CA THR A 80 -86.37 -49.47 -46.23
C THR A 80 -86.75 -50.77 -45.55
N ILE A 81 -87.67 -51.53 -46.16
CA ILE A 81 -88.06 -52.86 -45.71
C ILE A 81 -87.42 -53.92 -46.60
N THR A 82 -86.77 -54.90 -46.01
CA THR A 82 -86.20 -56.07 -46.70
C THR A 82 -86.81 -57.33 -46.12
N LEU A 83 -87.20 -58.25 -47.01
CA LEU A 83 -87.81 -59.53 -46.69
C LEU A 83 -86.84 -60.64 -47.07
N LEU A 84 -86.54 -61.55 -46.15
CA LEU A 84 -85.59 -62.65 -46.33
C LEU A 84 -86.19 -63.97 -45.85
N LEU A 85 -85.74 -65.08 -46.42
CA LEU A 85 -86.01 -66.41 -45.87
C LEU A 85 -85.36 -66.59 -44.49
N ASN A 86 -86.10 -67.19 -43.57
CA ASN A 86 -85.64 -67.52 -42.22
C ASN A 86 -86.16 -68.88 -41.75
N VAL A 87 -85.69 -69.92 -42.42
CA VAL A 87 -86.03 -71.30 -42.08
C VAL A 87 -85.08 -71.82 -41.00
N PRO A 88 -85.58 -72.45 -39.92
CA PRO A 88 -84.74 -73.11 -38.92
C PRO A 88 -83.85 -74.18 -39.58
N PHE A 89 -82.57 -74.27 -39.22
CA PHE A 89 -81.62 -75.26 -39.76
C PHE A 89 -81.75 -76.65 -39.09
N THR A 90 -82.97 -77.13 -38.87
CA THR A 90 -83.27 -78.39 -38.16
C THR A 90 -84.27 -79.24 -38.92
N GLN A 91 -84.02 -80.53 -39.14
CA GLN A 91 -85.02 -81.40 -39.77
C GLN A 91 -86.23 -81.60 -38.83
N GLU A 92 -87.42 -81.18 -39.25
CA GLU A 92 -88.64 -81.27 -38.43
C GLU A 92 -89.49 -82.51 -38.75
N THR A 93 -89.30 -83.09 -39.94
CA THR A 93 -90.05 -84.28 -40.37
C THR A 93 -89.24 -85.55 -40.08
N GLU A 94 -89.76 -86.38 -39.19
CA GLU A 94 -89.26 -87.73 -38.90
C GLU A 94 -90.09 -88.77 -39.69
N LEU A 95 -89.41 -89.69 -40.36
CA LEU A 95 -90.06 -90.79 -41.08
C LEU A 95 -90.01 -92.06 -40.23
N GLU A 96 -91.18 -92.54 -39.80
CA GLU A 96 -91.29 -93.77 -39.02
C GLU A 96 -91.10 -95.02 -39.90
N ASN A 97 -90.41 -96.03 -39.36
CA ASN A 97 -90.21 -97.29 -40.06
C ASN A 97 -91.54 -98.06 -40.19
N GLN A 98 -91.89 -98.47 -41.42
CA GLN A 98 -93.15 -99.15 -41.77
C GLN A 98 -94.45 -98.33 -41.56
N GLY A 99 -94.35 -97.02 -41.38
CA GLY A 99 -95.50 -96.11 -41.39
C GLY A 99 -96.07 -95.87 -42.80
N PRO A 100 -97.29 -95.33 -42.91
CA PRO A 100 -97.87 -94.96 -44.20
C PRO A 100 -97.02 -93.89 -44.91
N PHE A 101 -96.62 -94.16 -46.15
CA PHE A 101 -95.77 -93.24 -46.92
C PHE A 101 -96.60 -92.14 -47.59
N SER A 102 -96.59 -90.94 -47.00
CA SER A 102 -97.21 -89.76 -47.57
C SER A 102 -96.21 -88.99 -48.43
N ALA A 103 -96.37 -89.07 -49.76
CA ALA A 103 -95.55 -88.30 -50.69
C ALA A 103 -95.58 -86.79 -50.38
N LYS A 104 -96.72 -86.28 -49.88
CA LYS A 104 -96.87 -84.87 -49.48
C LYS A 104 -95.98 -84.49 -48.29
N THR A 105 -95.80 -85.39 -47.32
CA THR A 105 -94.97 -85.15 -46.13
C THR A 105 -93.48 -85.05 -46.50
N ILE A 106 -93.02 -85.92 -47.39
CA ILE A 106 -91.63 -85.91 -47.87
C ILE A 106 -91.37 -84.70 -48.75
N GLU A 107 -92.30 -84.40 -49.65
CA GLU A 107 -92.22 -83.23 -50.50
C GLU A 107 -92.11 -81.94 -49.69
N THR A 108 -92.94 -81.77 -48.64
CA THR A 108 -92.83 -80.61 -47.74
C THR A 108 -91.50 -80.55 -47.00
N ALA A 109 -90.95 -81.70 -46.58
CA ALA A 109 -89.63 -81.74 -45.95
C ALA A 109 -88.49 -81.34 -46.92
N LEU A 110 -88.58 -81.76 -48.18
CA LEU A 110 -87.62 -81.40 -49.23
C LEU A 110 -87.76 -79.92 -49.64
N ASP A 111 -88.98 -79.39 -49.72
CA ASP A 111 -89.24 -77.97 -49.99
C ASP A 111 -88.58 -77.10 -48.90
N VAL A 112 -88.74 -77.45 -47.62
CA VAL A 112 -88.09 -76.75 -46.49
C VAL A 112 -86.55 -76.86 -46.55
N ALA A 113 -86.01 -78.00 -47.00
CA ALA A 113 -84.56 -78.14 -47.21
C ALA A 113 -84.06 -77.22 -48.34
N ALA A 114 -84.77 -77.15 -49.46
CA ALA A 114 -84.42 -76.24 -50.56
C ALA A 114 -84.48 -74.76 -50.13
N GLN A 115 -85.38 -74.37 -49.22
CA GLN A 115 -85.40 -73.02 -48.64
C GLN A 115 -84.13 -72.71 -47.83
N ARG A 116 -83.59 -73.69 -47.09
CA ARG A 116 -82.33 -73.51 -46.34
C ARG A 116 -81.15 -73.29 -47.28
N ASP A 117 -81.09 -74.02 -48.38
CA ASP A 117 -80.04 -73.86 -49.38
C ASP A 117 -80.11 -72.45 -50.02
N LEU A 118 -81.31 -71.98 -50.34
CA LEU A 118 -81.53 -70.62 -50.84
C LEU A 118 -81.14 -69.55 -49.80
N GLN A 119 -81.45 -69.75 -48.53
CA GLN A 119 -81.04 -68.84 -47.45
C GLN A 119 -79.52 -68.83 -47.23
N LEU A 120 -78.85 -69.97 -47.36
CA LEU A 120 -77.39 -70.03 -47.32
C LEU A 120 -76.75 -69.33 -48.52
N SER A 121 -77.32 -69.47 -49.72
CA SER A 121 -76.87 -68.74 -50.91
C SER A 121 -76.92 -67.23 -50.69
N GLU A 122 -78.04 -66.71 -50.17
CA GLU A 122 -78.20 -65.28 -49.85
C GLU A 122 -77.11 -64.77 -48.90
N ARG A 123 -76.81 -65.55 -47.86
CA ARG A 123 -75.79 -65.18 -46.88
C ARG A 123 -74.38 -65.22 -47.47
N LEU A 124 -74.12 -66.16 -48.39
CA LEU A 124 -72.83 -66.28 -49.06
C LEU A 124 -72.60 -65.14 -50.07
N ASP A 125 -73.64 -64.72 -50.80
CA ASP A 125 -73.58 -63.60 -51.75
C ASP A 125 -73.19 -62.27 -51.09
N ARG A 126 -73.39 -62.15 -49.77
CA ARG A 126 -73.02 -60.98 -48.96
C ARG A 126 -71.72 -61.15 -48.19
N ALA A 127 -71.08 -62.31 -48.26
CA ALA A 127 -69.83 -62.58 -47.58
C ALA A 127 -68.64 -62.17 -48.44
N ILE A 128 -67.48 -61.94 -47.80
CA ILE A 128 -66.21 -61.86 -48.52
C ILE A 128 -65.80 -63.29 -48.88
N VAL A 129 -66.02 -63.68 -50.13
CA VAL A 129 -65.61 -64.98 -50.66
C VAL A 129 -64.21 -64.87 -51.26
N VAL A 130 -63.29 -65.68 -50.73
CA VAL A 130 -61.91 -65.80 -51.22
C VAL A 130 -61.80 -66.97 -52.20
N SER A 131 -60.70 -67.04 -52.96
CA SER A 131 -60.48 -68.15 -53.91
C SER A 131 -60.49 -69.50 -53.17
N PRO A 132 -61.07 -70.58 -53.76
CA PRO A 132 -60.98 -71.93 -53.19
C PRO A 132 -59.55 -72.45 -53.05
N THR A 133 -58.60 -71.88 -53.80
CA THR A 133 -57.18 -72.22 -53.72
C THR A 133 -56.41 -71.39 -52.70
N SER A 134 -57.06 -70.40 -52.06
CA SER A 134 -56.40 -69.56 -51.07
C SER A 134 -55.97 -70.39 -49.86
N THR A 135 -54.71 -70.23 -49.51
CA THR A 135 -54.13 -70.84 -48.33
C THR A 135 -54.60 -70.12 -47.06
N PRO A 136 -54.61 -70.79 -45.89
CA PRO A 136 -54.91 -70.13 -44.62
C PRO A 136 -54.06 -68.87 -44.36
N THR A 137 -52.84 -68.84 -44.88
CA THR A 137 -51.93 -67.69 -44.78
C THR A 137 -52.43 -66.49 -45.58
N GLU A 138 -52.81 -66.67 -46.85
CA GLU A 138 -53.32 -65.57 -47.69
C GLU A 138 -54.62 -64.98 -47.12
N ILE A 139 -55.47 -65.84 -46.52
CA ILE A 139 -56.70 -65.40 -45.84
C ILE A 139 -56.35 -64.58 -44.58
N ALA A 140 -55.38 -65.05 -43.78
CA ALA A 140 -54.92 -64.31 -42.61
C ALA A 140 -54.31 -62.95 -42.99
N GLU A 141 -53.59 -62.87 -44.11
CA GLU A 141 -53.05 -61.61 -44.64
C GLU A 141 -54.15 -60.63 -45.07
N LEU A 142 -55.19 -61.11 -45.75
CA LEU A 142 -56.35 -60.27 -46.10
C LEU A 142 -57.04 -59.71 -44.85
N ILE A 143 -57.29 -60.57 -43.85
CA ILE A 143 -57.89 -60.16 -42.57
C ILE A 143 -57.02 -59.12 -41.88
N ASN A 144 -55.70 -59.37 -41.79
CA ASN A 144 -54.76 -58.42 -41.21
C ASN A 144 -54.72 -57.10 -41.99
N GLY A 145 -54.84 -57.13 -43.32
CA GLY A 145 -54.94 -55.94 -44.16
C GLY A 145 -56.17 -55.08 -43.83
N VAL A 146 -57.33 -55.71 -43.70
CA VAL A 146 -58.58 -55.03 -43.32
C VAL A 146 -58.49 -54.45 -41.90
N LEU A 147 -57.96 -55.21 -40.94
CA LEU A 147 -57.76 -54.74 -39.57
C LEU A 147 -56.78 -53.56 -39.50
N ARG A 148 -55.71 -53.60 -40.29
CA ARG A 148 -54.77 -52.48 -40.41
C ARG A 148 -55.46 -51.25 -41.00
N LEU A 149 -56.24 -51.40 -42.06
CA LEU A 149 -56.99 -50.28 -42.62
C LEU A 149 -57.95 -49.67 -41.59
N ALA A 150 -58.68 -50.49 -40.84
CA ALA A 150 -59.55 -50.02 -39.77
C ALA A 150 -58.78 -49.23 -38.70
N SER A 151 -57.59 -49.71 -38.32
CA SER A 151 -56.76 -49.07 -37.27
C SER A 151 -56.20 -47.69 -37.65
N ILE A 152 -56.08 -47.36 -38.94
CA ILE A 152 -55.48 -46.09 -39.38
C ILE A 152 -56.51 -45.00 -39.70
N ILE A 153 -57.81 -45.30 -39.73
CA ILE A 153 -58.86 -44.34 -40.09
C ILE A 153 -58.88 -43.15 -39.13
N GLU A 154 -58.78 -43.40 -37.82
CA GLU A 154 -58.74 -42.35 -36.80
C GLU A 154 -57.49 -41.48 -36.98
N ALA A 155 -56.32 -42.09 -37.14
CA ALA A 155 -55.05 -41.38 -37.34
C ALA A 155 -55.04 -40.51 -38.61
N VAL A 156 -55.66 -40.96 -39.71
CA VAL A 156 -55.79 -40.16 -40.95
C VAL A 156 -56.73 -38.97 -40.73
N THR A 157 -57.80 -39.16 -39.96
CA THR A 157 -58.75 -38.09 -39.61
C THR A 157 -58.07 -37.03 -38.73
N GLU A 158 -57.26 -37.45 -37.75
CA GLU A 158 -56.44 -36.56 -36.94
C GLU A 158 -55.42 -35.78 -37.79
N LEU A 159 -54.73 -36.46 -38.72
CA LEU A 159 -53.77 -35.82 -39.61
C LEU A 159 -54.41 -34.72 -40.47
N ALA A 160 -55.65 -34.93 -40.94
CA ALA A 160 -56.40 -33.91 -41.66
C ALA A 160 -56.73 -32.68 -40.78
N GLY A 161 -57.02 -32.89 -39.49
CA GLY A 161 -57.19 -31.81 -38.52
C GLY A 161 -55.90 -31.02 -38.29
N VAL A 162 -54.76 -31.70 -38.17
CA VAL A 162 -53.43 -31.07 -38.05
C VAL A 162 -53.10 -30.25 -39.29
N ALA A 163 -53.40 -30.74 -40.50
CA ALA A 163 -53.16 -29.99 -41.73
C ALA A 163 -53.94 -28.67 -41.80
N GLN A 164 -55.15 -28.61 -41.22
CA GLN A 164 -55.95 -27.39 -41.15
C GLN A 164 -55.47 -26.39 -40.09
N SER A 165 -54.78 -26.85 -39.04
CA SER A 165 -54.22 -25.97 -38.00
C SER A 165 -52.91 -25.31 -38.41
N ILE A 166 -52.25 -25.81 -39.46
CA ILE A 166 -51.06 -25.18 -40.04
C ILE A 166 -51.50 -23.95 -40.86
N PRO A 167 -51.13 -22.72 -40.44
CA PRO A 167 -51.47 -21.53 -41.20
C PRO A 167 -50.78 -21.56 -42.58
N PRO A 168 -51.43 -21.03 -43.65
CA PRO A 168 -50.79 -20.88 -44.94
C PRO A 168 -49.46 -20.11 -44.82
N ALA A 169 -48.44 -20.50 -45.60
CA ALA A 169 -47.13 -19.84 -45.60
C ALA A 169 -47.23 -18.32 -45.86
N ALA A 170 -48.25 -17.87 -46.57
CA ALA A 170 -48.56 -16.46 -46.79
C ALA A 170 -48.86 -15.69 -45.49
N ASN A 171 -49.54 -16.31 -44.52
CA ASN A 171 -49.84 -15.67 -43.22
C ASN A 171 -48.57 -15.51 -42.39
N VAL A 172 -47.70 -16.53 -42.39
CA VAL A 172 -46.40 -16.47 -41.71
C VAL A 172 -45.52 -15.39 -42.33
N ALA A 173 -45.48 -15.28 -43.66
CA ALA A 173 -44.76 -14.23 -44.36
C ALA A 173 -45.29 -12.82 -44.02
N ALA A 174 -46.61 -12.65 -43.93
CA ALA A 174 -47.23 -11.39 -43.50
C ALA A 174 -46.85 -11.03 -42.06
N GLN A 175 -46.87 -11.99 -41.13
CA GLN A 175 -46.42 -11.78 -39.75
C GLN A 175 -44.93 -11.39 -39.70
N ILE A 176 -44.06 -12.06 -40.44
CA ILE A 176 -42.63 -11.72 -40.55
C ILE A 176 -42.45 -10.29 -41.08
N ALA A 177 -43.22 -9.89 -42.10
CA ALA A 177 -43.15 -8.54 -42.65
C ALA A 177 -43.54 -7.46 -41.63
N THR A 178 -44.42 -7.74 -40.67
CA THR A 178 -44.74 -6.82 -39.56
C THR A 178 -43.67 -6.77 -38.47
N ILE A 179 -42.96 -7.89 -38.23
CA ILE A 179 -41.91 -7.98 -37.19
C ILE A 179 -40.60 -7.35 -37.65
N ALA A 180 -40.25 -7.47 -38.93
CA ALA A 180 -39.02 -6.91 -39.49
C ALA A 180 -38.77 -5.41 -39.18
N PRO A 181 -39.75 -4.49 -39.37
CA PRO A 181 -39.56 -3.08 -39.01
C PRO A 181 -39.45 -2.88 -37.50
N VAL A 182 -40.15 -3.67 -36.68
CA VAL A 182 -40.05 -3.61 -35.21
C VAL A 182 -38.64 -4.01 -34.77
N ALA A 183 -38.04 -5.04 -35.36
CA ALA A 183 -36.66 -5.43 -35.07
C ALA A 183 -35.66 -4.32 -35.41
N ALA A 184 -35.84 -3.62 -36.54
CA ALA A 184 -35.02 -2.47 -36.90
C ALA A 184 -35.19 -1.30 -35.91
N GLN A 185 -36.41 -1.04 -35.44
CA GLN A 185 -36.68 -0.04 -34.40
C GLN A 185 -36.03 -0.40 -33.07
N VAL A 186 -36.08 -1.67 -32.66
CA VAL A 186 -35.41 -2.15 -31.43
C VAL A 186 -33.90 -1.95 -31.52
N ALA A 187 -33.28 -2.22 -32.67
CA ALA A 187 -31.85 -1.96 -32.88
C ALA A 187 -31.51 -0.45 -32.78
N ALA A 188 -32.36 0.42 -33.33
CA ALA A 188 -32.19 1.87 -33.18
C ALA A 188 -32.34 2.32 -31.71
N VAL A 189 -33.31 1.79 -30.97
CA VAL A 189 -33.49 2.07 -29.53
C VAL A 189 -32.31 1.57 -28.72
N ALA A 190 -31.73 0.41 -29.04
CA ALA A 190 -30.53 -0.09 -28.37
C ALA A 190 -29.32 0.83 -28.60
N ALA A 191 -29.16 1.39 -29.81
CA ALA A 191 -28.13 2.37 -30.11
C ALA A 191 -28.33 3.68 -29.32
N ILE A 192 -29.58 4.17 -29.21
CA ILE A 192 -29.92 5.33 -28.37
C ILE A 192 -29.63 5.04 -26.89
N ALA A 193 -29.96 3.85 -26.40
CA ALA A 193 -29.68 3.47 -25.01
C ALA A 193 -28.17 3.48 -24.70
N ALA A 194 -27.34 3.01 -25.64
CA ALA A 194 -25.88 3.10 -25.52
C ALA A 194 -25.39 4.56 -25.45
N GLN A 195 -25.97 5.45 -26.25
CA GLN A 195 -25.68 6.89 -26.17
C GLN A 195 -26.12 7.49 -24.83
N THR A 196 -27.29 7.12 -24.30
CA THR A 196 -27.76 7.57 -22.98
C THR A 196 -26.81 7.13 -21.87
N VAL A 197 -26.28 5.91 -21.93
CA VAL A 197 -25.26 5.43 -20.97
C VAL A 197 -23.96 6.24 -21.09
N ALA A 198 -23.52 6.57 -22.31
CA ALA A 198 -22.36 7.42 -22.51
C ALA A 198 -22.57 8.84 -21.93
N VAL A 199 -23.76 9.41 -22.11
CA VAL A 199 -24.13 10.71 -21.51
C VAL A 199 -24.20 10.62 -19.98
N ALA A 200 -24.73 9.54 -19.42
CA ALA A 200 -24.73 9.32 -17.98
C ALA A 200 -23.31 9.23 -17.39
N GLY A 201 -22.36 8.67 -18.16
CA GLY A 201 -20.95 8.57 -17.76
C GLY A 201 -20.27 9.93 -17.58
N VAL A 202 -20.71 10.97 -18.29
CA VAL A 202 -20.14 12.33 -18.20
C VAL A 202 -20.96 13.28 -17.32
N ALA A 203 -22.10 12.83 -16.78
CA ALA A 203 -22.99 13.69 -15.98
C ALA A 203 -22.30 14.24 -14.72
N GLY A 204 -21.56 13.38 -13.99
CA GLY A 204 -20.80 13.80 -12.81
C GLY A 204 -19.64 14.75 -13.14
N ASP A 205 -19.01 14.59 -14.31
CA ASP A 205 -17.96 15.50 -14.78
C ASP A 205 -18.54 16.91 -15.04
N VAL A 206 -19.74 16.99 -15.64
CA VAL A 206 -20.44 18.27 -15.87
C VAL A 206 -20.83 18.95 -14.55
N GLU A 207 -21.31 18.19 -13.56
CA GLU A 207 -21.56 18.73 -12.22
C GLU A 207 -20.28 19.25 -11.56
N THR A 208 -19.17 18.54 -11.71
CA THR A 208 -17.85 18.95 -11.21
C THR A 208 -17.37 20.24 -11.88
N VAL A 209 -17.51 20.34 -13.21
CA VAL A 209 -17.19 21.57 -13.96
C VAL A 209 -18.08 22.73 -13.50
N ALA A 210 -19.38 22.49 -13.29
CA ALA A 210 -20.32 23.50 -12.81
C ALA A 210 -19.99 23.98 -11.39
N ALA A 211 -19.47 23.13 -10.51
CA ALA A 211 -18.97 23.55 -9.21
C ALA A 211 -17.66 24.37 -9.34
N ASN A 212 -16.70 23.87 -10.11
CA ASN A 212 -15.40 24.52 -10.30
C ASN A 212 -15.49 25.91 -10.94
N ILE A 213 -16.47 26.15 -11.82
CA ILE A 213 -16.59 27.45 -12.51
C ILE A 213 -16.95 28.58 -11.55
N GLN A 214 -17.64 28.29 -10.44
CA GLN A 214 -17.91 29.27 -9.40
C GLN A 214 -16.61 29.68 -8.70
N ASP A 215 -15.73 28.73 -8.39
CA ASP A 215 -14.44 28.99 -7.75
C ASP A 215 -13.48 29.75 -8.67
N VAL A 216 -13.46 29.42 -9.97
CA VAL A 216 -12.68 30.15 -10.97
C VAL A 216 -13.18 31.59 -11.12
N THR A 217 -14.50 31.81 -11.12
CA THR A 217 -15.08 33.16 -11.18
C THR A 217 -14.75 33.95 -9.92
N ASN A 218 -14.87 33.33 -8.75
CA ASN A 218 -14.49 33.95 -7.48
C ASN A 218 -13.01 34.34 -7.45
N PHE A 219 -12.11 33.49 -7.98
CA PHE A 219 -10.69 33.81 -8.08
C PHE A 219 -10.41 34.94 -9.08
N ALA A 220 -11.12 34.98 -10.21
CA ALA A 220 -11.00 36.05 -11.20
C ALA A 220 -11.45 37.42 -10.66
N ASP A 221 -12.42 37.45 -9.74
CA ASP A 221 -12.87 38.68 -9.09
C ASP A 221 -11.92 39.16 -7.99
N VAL A 222 -11.24 38.23 -7.30
CA VAL A 222 -10.32 38.54 -6.20
C VAL A 222 -8.91 38.88 -6.73
N TYR A 223 -8.42 38.19 -7.75
CA TYR A 223 -7.09 38.45 -8.33
C TYR A 223 -7.17 39.29 -9.60
N LEU A 224 -6.77 40.55 -9.48
CA LEU A 224 -6.87 41.57 -10.52
C LEU A 224 -5.75 41.50 -11.58
N GLY A 225 -4.78 40.59 -11.41
CA GLY A 225 -3.65 40.44 -12.32
C GLY A 225 -2.48 41.37 -12.02
N ALA A 226 -1.62 41.58 -13.02
CA ALA A 226 -0.42 42.40 -12.91
C ALA A 226 -0.69 43.85 -13.36
N SER A 227 -0.29 44.83 -12.54
CA SER A 227 -0.41 46.25 -12.85
C SER A 227 0.78 47.03 -12.28
N ALA A 228 1.24 48.06 -12.97
CA ALA A 228 2.29 48.95 -12.47
C ALA A 228 1.77 49.98 -11.45
N VAL A 229 0.46 50.15 -11.38
CA VAL A 229 -0.24 51.10 -10.52
C VAL A 229 -1.33 50.41 -9.73
N ASN A 230 -1.70 50.96 -8.57
CA ASN A 230 -2.81 50.46 -7.76
C ASN A 230 -4.11 50.43 -8.59
N PRO A 231 -4.73 49.26 -8.80
CA PRO A 231 -6.07 49.18 -9.36
C PRO A 231 -7.05 49.96 -8.49
N VAL A 232 -8.09 50.51 -9.11
CA VAL A 232 -9.15 51.28 -8.44
C VAL A 232 -10.52 50.60 -8.52
N LEU A 233 -10.66 49.63 -9.40
CA LEU A 233 -11.85 48.82 -9.63
C LEU A 233 -11.41 47.37 -9.84
N ARG A 234 -12.37 46.46 -9.68
CA ARG A 234 -12.22 45.06 -10.05
C ARG A 234 -12.31 44.86 -11.56
N ALA A 235 -11.96 43.66 -12.04
CA ALA A 235 -11.97 43.32 -13.46
C ALA A 235 -13.39 43.41 -14.09
N ASP A 236 -14.43 43.22 -13.28
CA ASP A 236 -15.85 43.36 -13.65
C ASP A 236 -16.37 44.82 -13.55
N GLY A 237 -15.51 45.77 -13.15
CA GLY A 237 -15.86 47.18 -12.96
C GLY A 237 -16.50 47.52 -11.62
N SER A 238 -16.68 46.54 -10.73
CA SER A 238 -17.18 46.78 -9.37
C SER A 238 -16.12 47.41 -8.46
N ALA A 239 -16.54 47.94 -7.31
CA ALA A 239 -15.63 48.53 -6.33
C ALA A 239 -14.74 47.46 -5.68
N LEU A 240 -13.50 47.83 -5.36
CA LEU A 240 -12.56 46.99 -4.62
C LEU A 240 -13.13 46.57 -3.27
N ARG A 241 -12.80 45.36 -2.83
CA ARG A 241 -13.15 44.86 -1.50
C ARG A 241 -11.90 44.40 -0.77
N ASP A 242 -12.01 44.38 0.56
CA ASP A 242 -10.97 43.83 1.42
C ASP A 242 -10.66 42.38 1.01
N GLY A 243 -9.38 42.10 0.81
CA GLY A 243 -8.89 40.81 0.34
C GLY A 243 -8.61 40.73 -1.17
N ASP A 244 -8.95 41.74 -1.97
CA ASP A 244 -8.55 41.78 -3.38
C ASP A 244 -7.02 41.77 -3.50
N LEU A 245 -6.49 41.12 -4.53
CA LEU A 245 -5.08 40.88 -4.75
C LEU A 245 -4.65 41.39 -6.12
N TYR A 246 -3.48 41.99 -6.22
CA TYR A 246 -2.84 42.23 -7.52
C TYR A 246 -1.32 42.14 -7.40
N PHE A 247 -0.66 41.82 -8.51
CA PHE A 247 0.80 41.87 -8.59
C PHE A 247 1.24 43.26 -9.05
N ASN A 248 1.96 43.99 -8.19
CA ASN A 248 2.55 45.26 -8.58
C ASN A 248 3.82 45.01 -9.41
N SER A 249 3.76 45.30 -10.70
CA SER A 249 4.87 45.04 -11.62
C SER A 249 6.03 46.05 -11.52
N ALA A 250 5.82 47.22 -10.91
CA ALA A 250 6.87 48.21 -10.64
C ALA A 250 7.73 47.78 -9.45
N ASP A 251 7.09 47.38 -8.35
CA ASP A 251 7.75 46.95 -7.11
C ASP A 251 8.08 45.44 -7.10
N ARG A 252 7.58 44.70 -8.10
CA ARG A 252 7.73 43.25 -8.26
C ARG A 252 7.22 42.48 -7.04
N GLY A 253 6.10 42.94 -6.46
CA GLY A 253 5.56 42.42 -5.20
C GLY A 253 4.03 42.32 -5.23
N MET A 254 3.50 41.32 -4.52
CA MET A 254 2.06 41.14 -4.35
C MET A 254 1.49 42.19 -3.38
N ARG A 255 0.30 42.69 -3.71
CA ARG A 255 -0.45 43.66 -2.91
C ARG A 255 -1.81 43.08 -2.57
N VAL A 256 -2.30 43.37 -1.37
CA VAL A 256 -3.65 43.05 -0.91
C VAL A 256 -4.38 44.35 -0.55
N TYR A 257 -5.63 44.47 -0.94
CA TYR A 257 -6.49 45.59 -0.57
C TYR A 257 -7.07 45.34 0.81
N GLY A 258 -7.00 46.31 1.71
CA GLY A 258 -7.67 46.27 3.01
C GLY A 258 -8.28 47.63 3.36
N GLY A 259 -8.78 47.78 4.58
CA GLY A 259 -9.47 49.01 5.03
C GLY A 259 -8.67 50.33 4.95
N ALA A 260 -7.36 50.29 4.71
CA ALA A 260 -6.51 51.47 4.49
C ALA A 260 -5.99 51.60 3.03
N GLY A 261 -6.52 50.80 2.10
CA GLY A 261 -6.08 50.70 0.71
C GLY A 261 -5.11 49.53 0.45
N TRP A 262 -4.33 49.62 -0.62
CA TRP A 262 -3.38 48.59 -1.03
C TRP A 262 -2.14 48.53 -0.13
N VAL A 263 -1.89 47.37 0.47
CA VAL A 263 -0.72 47.09 1.30
C VAL A 263 0.10 45.92 0.74
N PRO A 264 1.42 45.87 0.94
CA PRO A 264 2.24 44.70 0.59
C PRO A 264 1.79 43.43 1.33
N THR A 265 1.81 42.27 0.65
CA THR A 265 1.52 40.96 1.28
C THR A 265 2.72 40.33 1.98
N ASP A 266 3.93 40.85 1.77
CA ASP A 266 5.16 40.39 2.44
C ASP A 266 5.18 40.74 3.95
N GLY A 267 4.14 41.44 4.40
CA GLY A 267 3.96 41.83 5.78
C GLY A 267 4.85 43.03 6.09
N THR A 268 4.25 44.08 6.63
CA THR A 268 4.98 45.22 7.17
C THR A 268 6.11 44.69 8.07
N VAL A 269 7.36 45.06 7.80
CA VAL A 269 8.45 44.86 8.77
C VAL A 269 8.09 45.72 9.98
N THR A 270 7.41 45.12 10.95
CA THR A 270 6.99 45.80 12.18
C THR A 270 8.19 45.90 13.12
N ALA A 271 8.19 46.93 13.98
CA ALA A 271 9.22 47.12 15.00
C ALA A 271 9.43 45.87 15.88
N THR A 272 8.40 45.02 16.03
CA THR A 272 8.45 43.74 16.72
C THR A 272 9.41 42.74 16.05
N LYS A 273 9.35 42.57 14.72
CA LYS A 273 10.30 41.69 13.99
C LYS A 273 11.74 42.21 14.06
N ILE A 274 11.92 43.53 14.14
CA ILE A 274 13.25 44.14 14.35
C ILE A 274 13.79 43.84 15.76
N SER A 275 12.92 43.85 16.77
CA SER A 275 13.27 43.52 18.16
C SER A 275 13.71 42.06 18.30
N ASP A 276 13.03 41.12 17.63
CA ASP A 276 13.38 39.69 17.68
C ASP A 276 14.76 39.43 17.05
N LEU A 277 15.04 40.07 15.91
CA LEU A 277 16.36 39.99 15.26
C LEU A 277 17.47 40.62 16.11
N GLN A 278 17.16 41.68 16.88
CA GLN A 278 18.09 42.27 17.83
C GLN A 278 18.36 41.34 19.02
N ALA A 279 17.34 40.66 19.54
CA ALA A 279 17.48 39.66 20.60
C ALA A 279 18.30 38.45 20.13
N ASP A 280 18.08 37.97 18.91
CA ASP A 280 18.86 36.87 18.31
C ASP A 280 20.33 37.26 18.12
N ARG A 281 20.60 38.48 17.63
CA ARG A 281 21.97 39.02 17.53
C ARG A 281 22.68 39.03 18.89
N ASP A 282 21.99 39.51 19.93
CA ASP A 282 22.57 39.63 21.27
C ASP A 282 22.77 38.25 21.92
N ALA A 283 21.89 37.28 21.64
CA ALA A 283 22.04 35.88 22.04
C ALA A 283 23.20 35.16 21.32
N ILE A 284 23.42 35.46 20.04
CA ILE A 284 24.56 34.95 19.27
C ILE A 284 25.87 35.54 19.80
N ALA A 285 25.90 36.84 20.13
CA ALA A 285 27.07 37.50 20.73
C ALA A 285 27.43 36.92 22.11
N ALA A 286 26.43 36.58 22.93
CA ALA A 286 26.64 35.93 24.23
C ALA A 286 27.16 34.47 24.10
N LYS A 287 26.79 33.76 23.03
CA LYS A 287 27.33 32.41 22.72
C LYS A 287 28.73 32.45 22.12
N LEU A 288 29.20 33.62 21.66
CA LEU A 288 30.53 33.86 21.11
C LEU A 288 31.53 34.38 22.17
N VAL A 289 31.33 34.08 23.46
CA VAL A 289 32.36 34.28 24.48
C VAL A 289 33.42 33.19 24.33
N MET A 290 34.41 33.43 23.47
CA MET A 290 35.58 32.56 23.36
C MET A 290 36.43 32.70 24.64
N PRO A 291 36.77 31.59 25.34
CA PRO A 291 37.72 31.60 26.45
C PRO A 291 39.06 32.21 26.04
N ASP A 292 39.83 32.68 27.02
CA ASP A 292 41.20 33.09 26.80
C ASP A 292 42.03 31.90 26.30
N PHE A 293 42.87 32.13 25.29
CA PHE A 293 43.68 31.09 24.67
C PHE A 293 45.00 31.65 24.16
N VAL A 294 45.99 30.77 24.01
CA VAL A 294 47.27 31.05 23.35
C VAL A 294 47.54 29.93 22.35
N ARG A 295 47.70 30.27 21.08
CA ARG A 295 48.16 29.37 20.02
C ARG A 295 49.50 29.86 19.51
N GLY A 296 50.54 29.04 19.55
CA GLY A 296 51.90 29.51 19.25
C GLY A 296 52.43 30.41 20.37
N LEU A 297 53.07 31.53 20.04
CA LEU A 297 53.71 32.45 21.01
C LEU A 297 54.60 31.70 22.00
N VAL A 298 55.45 30.81 21.50
CA VAL A 298 56.32 29.95 22.31
C VAL A 298 57.68 30.62 22.45
N PRO A 299 58.07 31.06 23.66
CA PRO A 299 59.39 31.64 23.88
C PRO A 299 60.47 30.56 23.86
N ASN A 300 61.60 30.84 23.21
CA ASN A 300 62.80 30.01 23.24
C ASN A 300 64.05 30.92 23.18
N PRO A 301 65.17 30.56 23.83
CA PRO A 301 66.43 31.26 23.63
C PRO A 301 66.80 31.29 22.14
N ASN A 302 67.29 32.43 21.66
CA ASN A 302 67.63 32.62 20.26
C ASN A 302 68.73 31.67 19.79
N ALA A 303 68.63 31.14 18.57
CA ALA A 303 69.58 30.14 18.08
C ALA A 303 71.02 30.66 17.92
N GLY A 304 71.20 31.94 17.59
CA GLY A 304 72.52 32.56 17.39
C GLY A 304 73.06 33.31 18.61
N VAL A 305 72.18 33.86 19.45
CA VAL A 305 72.55 34.67 20.63
C VAL A 305 71.71 34.25 21.87
N PRO A 306 71.78 32.99 22.31
CA PRO A 306 70.85 32.41 23.29
C PRO A 306 70.94 33.00 24.69
N LEU A 307 72.07 33.63 25.05
CA LEU A 307 72.33 34.10 26.41
C LEU A 307 71.61 35.42 26.74
N THR A 308 71.20 36.19 25.73
CA THR A 308 70.62 37.53 25.91
C THR A 308 69.35 37.74 25.11
N ASN A 309 69.06 36.90 24.12
CA ASN A 309 67.94 37.08 23.21
C ASN A 309 66.95 35.91 23.33
N LEU A 310 65.66 36.26 23.25
CA LEU A 310 64.55 35.33 23.26
C LEU A 310 63.77 35.47 21.95
N ASP A 311 63.56 34.36 21.26
CA ASP A 311 62.66 34.25 20.12
C ASP A 311 61.28 33.82 20.59
N ILE A 312 60.26 34.63 20.36
CA ILE A 312 58.86 34.25 20.58
C ILE A 312 58.25 33.92 19.22
N SER A 313 57.74 32.69 19.06
CA SER A 313 57.18 32.24 17.78
C SER A 313 55.96 33.06 17.36
N ALA A 314 55.64 33.03 16.06
CA ALA A 314 54.34 33.49 15.55
C ALA A 314 53.18 32.78 16.26
N GLY A 315 52.00 33.39 16.24
CA GLY A 315 50.82 32.86 16.89
C GLY A 315 49.78 33.90 17.25
N ASP A 316 48.73 33.44 17.91
CA ASP A 316 47.55 34.23 18.25
C ASP A 316 47.22 34.04 19.72
N ALA A 317 46.74 35.09 20.37
CA ALA A 317 46.26 34.99 21.73
C ALA A 317 45.00 35.81 21.95
N ARG A 318 44.19 35.32 22.88
CA ARG A 318 43.05 36.02 23.47
C ARG A 318 43.24 36.08 24.98
N PHE A 319 43.18 37.30 25.51
CA PHE A 319 43.35 37.58 26.93
C PHE A 319 42.34 38.64 27.36
N GLY A 320 41.59 38.39 28.43
CA GLY A 320 40.61 39.35 28.97
C GLY A 320 39.62 39.86 27.93
N GLY A 321 39.22 39.01 26.98
CA GLY A 321 38.29 39.37 25.90
C GLY A 321 38.91 40.12 24.71
N LYS A 322 40.23 40.34 24.70
CA LYS A 322 40.97 41.06 23.65
C LYS A 322 41.81 40.09 22.83
N TYR A 323 41.75 40.20 21.51
CA TYR A 323 42.53 39.38 20.57
C TYR A 323 43.78 40.12 20.10
N ILE A 324 44.86 39.37 19.84
CA ILE A 324 46.10 39.83 19.21
C ILE A 324 46.76 38.70 18.43
N SER A 325 47.41 39.04 17.31
CA SER A 325 48.06 38.10 16.40
C SER A 325 49.48 38.56 16.06
N PHE A 326 50.38 37.60 15.91
CA PHE A 326 51.77 37.79 15.53
C PHE A 326 52.07 36.92 14.31
N GLY A 327 52.23 37.54 13.13
CA GLY A 327 52.45 36.82 11.88
C GLY A 327 53.85 36.22 11.72
N THR A 328 54.84 36.67 12.51
CA THR A 328 56.23 36.23 12.43
C THR A 328 56.82 36.04 13.83
N VAL A 329 57.96 35.35 13.91
CA VAL A 329 58.77 35.28 15.13
C VAL A 329 59.21 36.69 15.51
N LEU A 330 59.15 37.05 16.79
CA LEU A 330 59.77 38.27 17.32
C LEU A 330 60.94 37.91 18.24
N THR A 331 62.14 38.32 17.84
CA THR A 331 63.34 38.25 18.69
C THR A 331 63.40 39.49 19.58
N LYS A 332 63.50 39.30 20.90
CA LYS A 332 63.62 40.37 21.90
C LYS A 332 64.88 40.20 22.74
N ARG A 333 65.46 41.30 23.21
CA ARG A 333 66.73 41.34 23.97
C ARG A 333 66.49 41.62 25.45
N LEU A 334 66.83 40.67 26.32
CA LEU A 334 66.57 40.79 27.76
C LEU A 334 67.49 41.82 28.40
N ASN A 335 68.70 41.96 27.86
CA ASN A 335 69.73 42.89 28.32
C ASN A 335 69.52 44.35 27.89
N ALA A 336 68.32 44.72 27.47
CA ALA A 336 67.98 46.08 27.08
C ALA A 336 66.56 46.46 27.53
N ALA A 337 66.38 47.72 27.90
CA ALA A 337 65.07 48.30 28.21
C ALA A 337 64.12 48.15 27.02
N TRP A 338 62.82 48.02 27.31
CA TRP A 338 61.80 47.76 26.29
C TRP A 338 61.86 48.77 25.13
N SER A 339 61.87 48.26 23.91
CA SER A 339 61.64 49.03 22.69
C SER A 339 60.84 48.22 21.68
N ALA A 340 59.98 48.90 20.92
CA ALA A 340 59.03 48.25 20.03
C ALA A 340 59.71 47.48 18.89
N GLY A 341 59.17 46.31 18.54
CA GLY A 341 59.50 45.55 17.33
C GLY A 341 60.67 44.57 17.44
N MET A 342 61.02 43.99 16.29
CA MET A 342 62.06 42.95 16.12
C MET A 342 63.44 43.46 16.55
N GLY A 343 64.14 42.68 17.37
CA GLY A 343 65.45 43.05 17.92
C GLY A 343 65.38 44.14 18.99
N GLY A 344 64.19 44.60 19.38
CA GLY A 344 63.98 45.53 20.48
C GLY A 344 64.34 44.92 21.83
N GLY A 345 64.67 45.76 22.81
CA GLY A 345 64.72 45.30 24.19
C GLY A 345 63.32 44.92 24.67
N PHE A 346 63.23 44.16 25.75
CA PHE A 346 61.93 43.84 26.34
C PHE A 346 61.90 43.85 27.86
N LEU A 347 62.93 44.36 28.52
CA LEU A 347 62.92 44.52 29.98
C LEU A 347 62.00 45.68 30.38
N ASP A 348 61.05 45.44 31.29
CA ASP A 348 60.11 46.47 31.74
C ASP A 348 60.76 47.57 32.58
N THR A 349 61.69 47.20 33.46
CA THR A 349 62.35 48.09 34.42
C THR A 349 63.79 47.65 34.69
N GLY A 350 64.66 48.61 34.98
CA GLY A 350 66.01 48.33 35.50
C GLY A 350 66.96 47.61 34.54
N ALA A 351 67.82 46.75 35.10
CA ALA A 351 68.78 45.92 34.38
C ALA A 351 68.58 44.44 34.74
N VAL A 352 69.12 43.52 33.93
CA VAL A 352 68.92 42.08 34.13
C VAL A 352 69.55 41.61 35.43
N ALA A 353 68.71 41.11 36.34
CA ALA A 353 69.13 40.55 37.61
C ALA A 353 69.62 39.10 37.45
N ALA A 354 70.62 38.73 38.24
CA ALA A 354 71.16 37.37 38.30
C ALA A 354 70.23 36.44 39.10
N SER A 355 70.13 35.19 38.67
CA SER A 355 69.37 34.14 39.36
C SER A 355 67.90 34.52 39.62
N LYS A 356 67.23 35.07 38.60
CA LYS A 356 65.83 35.52 38.68
C LYS A 356 64.94 34.90 37.60
N THR A 357 63.65 34.89 37.88
CA THR A 357 62.60 34.53 36.93
C THR A 357 62.06 35.78 36.26
N TYR A 358 62.00 35.76 34.93
CA TYR A 358 61.32 36.78 34.15
C TYR A 358 60.10 36.18 33.46
N HIS A 359 58.94 36.79 33.68
CA HIS A 359 57.68 36.43 33.05
C HIS A 359 57.46 37.28 31.80
N VAL A 360 57.10 36.63 30.70
CA VAL A 360 56.92 37.25 29.39
C VAL A 360 55.44 37.50 29.16
N TYR A 361 55.07 38.76 28.98
CA TYR A 361 53.70 39.23 28.76
C TYR A 361 53.51 39.80 27.36
N VAL A 362 52.25 39.77 26.89
CA VAL A 362 51.84 40.38 25.63
C VAL A 362 51.37 41.80 25.84
N LEU A 363 51.93 42.70 25.03
CA LEU A 363 51.49 44.08 24.85
C LEU A 363 50.71 44.23 23.54
N ARG A 364 49.75 45.16 23.54
CA ARG A 364 49.01 45.58 22.35
C ARG A 364 49.10 47.10 22.22
N LYS A 365 49.30 47.61 21.02
CA LYS A 365 49.41 49.05 20.78
C LYS A 365 48.02 49.69 20.82
N LEU A 366 47.88 50.79 21.56
CA LEU A 366 46.58 51.46 21.72
C LEU A 366 46.09 52.14 20.44
N SER A 367 47.02 52.68 19.64
CA SER A 367 46.69 53.37 18.39
C SER A 367 46.42 52.42 17.22
N ASP A 368 46.83 51.16 17.35
CA ASP A 368 46.67 50.13 16.31
C ASP A 368 46.64 48.75 16.98
N ILE A 369 45.43 48.25 17.24
CA ILE A 369 45.20 47.01 17.98
C ILE A 369 45.68 45.75 17.24
N SER A 370 46.09 45.86 15.97
CA SER A 370 46.69 44.75 15.22
C SER A 370 48.18 44.56 15.54
N VAL A 371 48.81 45.55 16.18
CA VAL A 371 50.25 45.54 16.48
C VAL A 371 50.47 45.09 17.92
N GLY A 372 51.14 43.95 18.08
CA GLY A 372 51.55 43.38 19.36
C GLY A 372 53.06 43.46 19.59
N ASP A 373 53.46 43.39 20.85
CA ASP A 373 54.85 43.19 21.26
C ASP A 373 54.92 42.39 22.57
N PHE A 374 56.13 42.08 23.05
CA PHE A 374 56.36 41.36 24.29
C PHE A 374 57.14 42.21 25.28
N ILE A 375 56.92 41.95 26.57
CA ILE A 375 57.66 42.56 27.68
C ILE A 375 57.96 41.50 28.74
N ALA A 376 59.19 41.51 29.27
CA ALA A 376 59.66 40.67 30.34
C ALA A 376 59.70 41.46 31.64
N SER A 377 59.13 40.88 32.70
CA SER A 377 59.05 41.48 34.02
C SER A 377 59.44 40.49 35.10
N LEU A 378 59.98 40.99 36.21
CA LEU A 378 60.12 40.23 37.46
C LEU A 378 58.76 40.02 38.15
N SER A 379 57.74 40.80 37.78
CA SER A 379 56.38 40.62 38.32
C SER A 379 55.71 39.41 37.71
N ASN A 380 55.11 38.57 38.56
CA ASN A 380 54.27 37.44 38.16
C ASN A 380 52.81 37.83 37.85
N SER A 381 52.47 39.12 37.97
CA SER A 381 51.15 39.67 37.67
C SER A 381 51.24 40.77 36.62
N SER A 382 50.34 40.76 35.63
CA SER A 382 50.28 41.81 34.60
C SER A 382 50.03 43.21 35.19
N ALA A 383 49.43 43.31 36.39
CA ALA A 383 49.21 44.58 37.08
C ALA A 383 50.51 45.20 37.64
N GLY A 384 51.56 44.40 37.85
CA GLY A 384 52.86 44.86 38.34
C GLY A 384 53.89 45.15 37.25
N VAL A 385 53.53 44.96 35.98
CA VAL A 385 54.42 45.23 34.83
C VAL A 385 54.38 46.72 34.49
N MET A 386 55.55 47.35 34.33
CA MET A 386 55.61 48.73 33.88
C MET A 386 55.35 48.82 32.38
N VAL A 387 54.15 49.25 31.99
CA VAL A 387 53.71 49.29 30.59
C VAL A 387 54.26 50.53 29.87
N PRO A 388 54.92 50.37 28.71
CA PRO A 388 55.37 51.49 27.90
C PRO A 388 54.23 52.41 27.43
N ALA A 389 54.47 53.72 27.35
CA ALA A 389 53.47 54.69 26.89
C ALA A 389 52.95 54.36 25.47
N GLY A 390 51.63 54.43 25.28
CA GLY A 390 50.96 54.10 24.01
C GLY A 390 50.68 52.60 23.81
N TRP A 391 50.99 51.77 24.80
CA TRP A 391 50.70 50.35 24.81
C TRP A 391 49.79 50.00 25.99
N GLU A 392 49.07 48.89 25.86
CA GLU A 392 48.37 48.24 26.95
C GLU A 392 48.94 46.84 27.17
N ILE A 393 48.97 46.41 28.42
CA ILE A 393 49.17 45.00 28.76
C ILE A 393 47.80 44.31 28.79
N LEU A 394 47.69 43.15 28.14
CA LEU A 394 46.48 42.36 28.22
C LEU A 394 46.43 41.63 29.58
N ALA A 395 45.25 41.52 30.20
CA ALA A 395 45.12 40.92 31.53
C ALA A 395 45.50 39.43 31.50
N ASN A 396 46.32 38.97 32.46
CA ASN A 396 46.80 37.58 32.52
C ASN A 396 47.54 37.11 31.26
N SER A 397 48.15 38.03 30.50
CA SER A 397 48.73 37.75 29.18
C SER A 397 50.10 37.08 29.18
N ARG A 398 50.43 36.34 30.24
CA ARG A 398 51.70 35.64 30.32
C ARG A 398 51.73 34.53 29.27
N VAL A 399 52.76 34.54 28.43
CA VAL A 399 53.00 33.50 27.42
C VAL A 399 54.13 32.56 27.81
N GLY A 400 54.97 32.92 28.78
CA GLY A 400 55.95 32.00 29.34
C GLY A 400 56.83 32.67 30.40
N SER A 401 57.81 31.92 30.88
CA SER A 401 58.78 32.37 31.86
C SER A 401 60.17 31.89 31.45
N LEU A 402 61.20 32.67 31.76
CA LEU A 402 62.59 32.31 31.57
C LEU A 402 63.37 32.56 32.86
N LEU A 403 64.49 31.86 33.01
CA LEU A 403 65.38 32.00 34.15
C LEU A 403 66.68 32.68 33.73
N THR A 404 67.28 33.46 34.61
CA THR A 404 68.65 33.96 34.46
C THR A 404 69.59 33.21 35.40
N ASN A 405 70.83 32.98 34.99
CA ASN A 405 71.86 32.37 35.83
C ASN A 405 72.55 33.43 36.73
N ALA A 406 73.53 32.99 37.52
CA ALA A 406 74.32 33.88 38.40
C ALA A 406 75.08 35.00 37.66
N SER A 407 75.25 34.89 36.34
CA SER A 407 75.89 35.89 35.48
C SER A 407 74.88 36.75 34.71
N SER A 408 73.60 36.77 35.10
CA SER A 408 72.51 37.48 34.42
C SER A 408 72.28 37.05 32.97
N GLN A 409 72.60 35.81 32.61
CA GLN A 409 72.36 35.26 31.27
C GLN A 409 71.15 34.34 31.26
N ILE A 410 70.40 34.32 30.17
CA ILE A 410 69.26 33.40 29.98
C ILE A 410 69.76 31.95 30.11
N VAL A 411 69.14 31.18 31.01
CA VAL A 411 69.37 29.74 31.15
C VAL A 411 68.86 29.04 29.88
N GLY A 412 69.67 28.17 29.29
CA GLY A 412 69.29 27.47 28.05
C GLY A 412 68.11 26.52 28.25
N PHE A 413 67.06 26.66 27.42
CA PHE A 413 65.89 25.81 27.44
C PHE A 413 65.27 25.63 26.05
N LYS A 414 64.38 24.65 25.92
CA LYS A 414 63.45 24.51 24.80
C LYS A 414 62.04 24.32 25.34
N GLN A 415 61.13 25.14 24.86
CA GLN A 415 59.71 25.04 25.19
C GLN A 415 58.95 24.36 24.05
N TYR A 416 58.11 23.39 24.43
CA TYR A 416 57.17 22.65 23.60
C TYR A 416 55.77 22.84 24.19
N GLY A 417 55.01 23.81 23.67
CA GLY A 417 53.72 24.18 24.26
C GLY A 417 53.88 24.59 25.72
N SER A 418 53.23 23.89 26.64
CA SER A 418 53.34 24.12 28.09
C SER A 418 54.60 23.55 28.73
N ARG A 419 55.31 22.65 28.06
CA ARG A 419 56.48 21.97 28.63
C ARG A 419 57.76 22.72 28.32
N VAL A 420 58.51 23.09 29.35
CA VAL A 420 59.87 23.63 29.25
C VAL A 420 60.86 22.55 29.64
N LYS A 421 61.86 22.32 28.79
CA LYS A 421 63.00 21.43 29.07
C LYS A 421 64.27 22.26 29.09
N LEU A 422 65.01 22.22 30.20
CA LEU A 422 66.31 22.86 30.29
C LEU A 422 67.34 22.07 29.46
N PHE A 423 68.30 22.77 28.85
CA PHE A 423 69.39 22.12 28.10
C PHE A 423 70.39 21.44 29.02
N ALA A 424 70.64 22.02 30.18
CA ALA A 424 71.40 21.43 31.26
C ALA A 424 70.52 21.33 32.49
N THR A 425 70.63 20.24 33.23
CA THR A 425 69.96 20.11 34.53
C THR A 425 70.55 21.11 35.52
N VAL A 426 69.71 21.72 36.35
CA VAL A 426 70.14 22.64 37.40
C VAL A 426 70.22 21.87 38.70
N LEU A 427 71.38 21.91 39.36
CA LEU A 427 71.52 21.37 40.70
C LEU A 427 70.88 22.34 41.68
N GLU A 428 69.85 21.88 42.36
CA GLU A 428 69.13 22.65 43.38
C GLU A 428 69.91 22.65 44.69
N PHE A 429 70.25 21.45 45.16
CA PHE A 429 71.13 21.25 46.31
C PHE A 429 71.67 19.81 46.35
N SER A 430 72.69 19.61 47.18
CA SER A 430 73.16 18.29 47.60
C SER A 430 73.35 18.30 49.11
N ALA A 431 72.97 17.23 49.79
CA ALA A 431 73.10 17.10 51.24
C ALA A 431 73.56 15.69 51.63
N SER A 432 74.37 15.60 52.68
CA SER A 432 74.83 14.35 53.28
C SER A 432 74.33 14.15 54.72
N SER A 433 73.42 15.02 55.16
CA SER A 433 72.76 14.96 56.46
C SER A 433 71.24 15.07 56.30
N PRO A 434 70.44 14.45 57.19
CA PRO A 434 68.98 14.59 57.14
C PRO A 434 68.54 16.06 57.23
N PHE A 435 67.48 16.40 56.53
CA PHE A 435 66.86 17.73 56.58
C PHE A 435 65.38 17.64 56.24
N ASP A 436 64.63 18.67 56.66
CA ASP A 436 63.23 18.86 56.31
C ASP A 436 63.03 20.33 55.93
N ASN A 437 62.83 20.61 54.64
CA ASN A 437 62.64 21.95 54.12
C ASN A 437 61.25 22.08 53.50
N THR A 438 60.35 22.73 54.24
CA THR A 438 58.92 22.86 53.90
C THR A 438 58.60 23.94 52.87
N GLY A 439 59.59 24.74 52.47
CA GLY A 439 59.41 25.85 51.54
C GLY A 439 60.67 26.13 50.72
N TYR A 440 61.30 25.09 50.20
CA TYR A 440 62.47 25.24 49.34
C TYR A 440 62.08 25.96 48.04
N ASN A 441 62.82 27.01 47.68
CA ASN A 441 62.64 27.76 46.43
C ASN A 441 63.68 27.28 45.39
N PRO A 442 63.30 26.49 44.38
CA PRO A 442 64.24 25.94 43.41
C PRO A 442 64.71 27.01 42.42
N ILE A 443 66.02 27.11 42.23
CA ILE A 443 66.64 28.07 41.31
C ILE A 443 66.48 27.67 39.84
N GLY A 444 66.23 26.38 39.56
CA GLY A 444 65.98 25.86 38.21
C GLY A 444 64.50 25.84 37.81
N LEU A 445 63.62 26.40 38.63
CA LEU A 445 62.19 26.55 38.33
C LEU A 445 61.76 28.03 38.41
N PRO A 446 60.67 28.40 37.73
CA PRO A 446 60.08 29.73 37.87
C PRO A 446 59.60 30.03 39.29
N ASP A 447 60.06 31.15 39.82
CA ASP A 447 59.61 31.72 41.10
C ASP A 447 58.24 32.40 40.94
N GLY A 448 57.46 32.45 42.02
CA GLY A 448 56.19 33.17 42.09
C GLY A 448 55.02 32.55 41.32
N ILE A 449 55.18 31.37 40.71
CA ILE A 449 54.12 30.71 39.94
C ILE A 449 54.11 29.21 40.22
N SER A 450 52.94 28.59 40.22
CA SER A 450 52.86 27.13 40.26
C SER A 450 53.27 26.53 38.92
N VAL A 451 54.22 25.59 38.93
CA VAL A 451 54.63 24.75 37.79
C VAL A 451 54.67 23.27 38.19
N ASP A 452 54.49 22.35 37.24
CA ASP A 452 54.83 20.94 37.50
C ASP A 452 56.33 20.83 37.32
N ALA A 453 57.06 20.88 38.43
CA ALA A 453 58.50 20.70 38.47
C ALA A 453 58.86 19.32 37.93
N ARG A 454 59.84 19.27 37.02
CA ARG A 454 60.44 18.01 36.59
C ARG A 454 61.79 17.88 37.28
N VAL A 455 61.86 16.97 38.23
CA VAL A 455 63.01 16.78 39.11
C VAL A 455 63.63 15.42 38.89
N PHE A 456 64.92 15.30 39.13
CA PHE A 456 65.54 14.03 39.47
C PHE A 456 65.95 14.03 40.93
N LEU A 457 65.46 13.02 41.65
CA LEU A 457 65.90 12.72 43.00
C LEU A 457 67.02 11.71 42.87
N GLN A 458 68.21 12.07 43.34
CA GLN A 458 69.31 11.15 43.52
C GLN A 458 69.48 10.88 45.01
N ALA A 459 69.59 9.61 45.38
CA ALA A 459 69.98 9.21 46.71
C ALA A 459 71.01 8.08 46.63
N GLN A 460 72.03 8.16 47.46
CA GLN A 460 73.00 7.09 47.66
C GLN A 460 72.96 6.65 49.11
N ALA A 461 72.74 5.35 49.32
CA ALA A 461 72.94 4.71 50.61
C ALA A 461 74.29 3.99 50.60
N SER A 462 75.10 4.22 51.64
CA SER A 462 76.33 3.46 51.88
C SER A 462 76.03 1.98 52.15
N THR A 463 77.07 1.13 52.15
CA THR A 463 76.96 -0.31 52.49
C THR A 463 76.19 -0.51 53.81
N GLY A 464 75.12 -1.30 53.78
CA GLY A 464 74.27 -1.58 54.94
C GLY A 464 73.40 -0.41 55.42
N SER A 465 73.21 0.62 54.61
CA SER A 465 72.46 1.83 54.97
C SER A 465 71.09 1.88 54.29
N ALA A 466 70.19 2.67 54.87
CA ALA A 466 68.87 2.96 54.32
C ALA A 466 68.59 4.46 54.39
N VAL A 467 68.26 5.05 53.24
CA VAL A 467 67.94 6.48 53.11
C VAL A 467 66.65 6.68 52.33
N ASN A 468 65.99 7.81 52.57
CA ASN A 468 64.76 8.19 51.91
C ASN A 468 64.81 9.64 51.48
N PHE A 469 64.67 9.93 50.18
CA PHE A 469 64.56 11.29 49.68
C PHE A 469 63.19 11.54 49.07
N ARG A 470 62.51 12.59 49.53
CA ARG A 470 61.13 12.92 49.16
C ARG A 470 61.01 14.39 48.77
N CYS A 471 60.19 14.65 47.76
CA CYS A 471 59.77 15.99 47.37
C CYS A 471 58.28 16.00 47.05
N ASP A 472 57.58 17.07 47.44
CA ASP A 472 56.16 17.31 47.13
C ASP A 472 55.87 18.83 47.10
N THR A 473 54.61 19.18 46.81
CA THR A 473 54.07 20.55 46.81
C THR A 473 54.18 21.18 48.20
N GLU A 474 53.81 20.44 49.24
CA GLU A 474 53.75 20.89 50.63
C GLU A 474 53.95 19.70 51.59
N GLU A 475 54.32 19.98 52.84
CA GLU A 475 54.54 18.94 53.85
C GLU A 475 53.22 18.32 54.33
N HIS A 476 53.09 16.99 54.27
CA HIS A 476 51.92 16.26 54.76
C HIS A 476 52.32 15.17 55.78
N ILE A 477 51.62 15.11 56.92
CA ILE A 477 51.89 14.12 57.97
C ILE A 477 51.57 12.71 57.47
N GLY A 478 52.57 11.82 57.46
CA GLY A 478 52.39 10.38 57.22
C GLY A 478 52.20 9.96 55.75
N ALA A 479 52.30 10.87 54.80
CA ALA A 479 52.18 10.58 53.37
C ALA A 479 53.56 10.35 52.69
N SER A 480 53.55 9.61 51.57
CA SER A 480 54.69 9.58 50.63
C SER A 480 54.63 10.84 49.77
N GLY A 481 55.78 11.48 49.51
CA GLY A 481 55.83 12.59 48.56
C GLY A 481 55.59 12.12 47.13
N ASP A 482 55.02 12.99 46.29
CA ASP A 482 54.81 12.77 44.85
C ASP A 482 56.08 12.26 44.13
N ALA A 483 57.25 12.80 44.48
CA ALA A 483 58.53 12.24 44.10
C ALA A 483 59.22 11.65 45.33
N ASN A 484 59.40 10.32 45.35
CA ASN A 484 59.93 9.60 46.50
C ASN A 484 60.92 8.51 46.08
N LEU A 485 62.13 8.54 46.63
CA LEU A 485 63.19 7.56 46.43
C LEU A 485 63.67 6.99 47.76
N TYR A 486 63.22 5.77 48.07
CA TYR A 486 63.73 4.98 49.18
C TYR A 486 64.80 3.99 48.70
N VAL A 487 65.97 4.00 49.32
CA VAL A 487 67.10 3.14 48.98
C VAL A 487 67.55 2.39 50.23
N ASN A 488 67.43 1.06 50.23
CA ASN A 488 67.91 0.19 51.30
C ASN A 488 68.78 -0.91 50.68
N VAL A 489 70.07 -0.92 51.01
CA VAL A 489 71.07 -1.68 50.24
C VAL A 489 72.06 -2.40 51.14
N ALA A 490 72.49 -3.58 50.70
CA ALA A 490 73.59 -4.31 51.34
C ALA A 490 74.95 -3.71 50.99
N ASN A 491 75.14 -3.20 49.76
CA ASN A 491 76.37 -2.57 49.28
C ASN A 491 76.10 -1.14 48.82
N ASN A 492 77.12 -0.29 48.86
CA ASN A 492 77.00 1.11 48.43
C ASN A 492 76.37 1.23 47.04
N THR A 493 75.22 1.90 46.96
CA THR A 493 74.43 2.00 45.74
C THR A 493 73.86 3.41 45.59
N ARG A 494 74.02 3.99 44.40
CA ARG A 494 73.44 5.27 44.01
C ARG A 494 72.31 5.02 43.02
N LEU A 495 71.13 5.52 43.34
CA LEU A 495 69.95 5.46 42.47
C LEU A 495 69.48 6.88 42.16
N GLN A 496 68.91 7.04 40.97
CA GLN A 496 68.30 8.29 40.53
C GLN A 496 66.97 7.97 39.89
N ILE A 497 65.93 8.72 40.26
CA ILE A 497 64.60 8.62 39.66
C ILE A 497 64.13 9.98 39.18
N GLY A 498 63.36 9.99 38.09
CA GLY A 498 62.63 11.17 37.66
C GLY A 498 61.30 11.26 38.39
N GLY A 499 60.98 12.43 38.91
CA GLY A 499 59.70 12.74 39.53
C GLY A 499 59.06 13.98 38.89
N ARG A 500 57.74 14.07 38.99
CA ARG A 500 57.03 15.33 38.78
C ARG A 500 56.41 15.75 40.10
N VAL A 501 56.62 17.00 40.46
CA VAL A 501 56.11 17.59 41.70
C VAL A 501 55.44 18.90 41.34
N ARG A 502 54.18 19.08 41.71
CA ARG A 502 53.51 20.36 41.59
C ARG A 502 54.16 21.35 42.57
N THR A 503 54.54 22.54 42.15
CA THR A 503 54.96 23.58 43.11
C THR A 503 53.76 24.35 43.64
N THR A 504 53.90 24.95 44.82
CA THR A 504 52.89 25.86 45.40
C THR A 504 52.58 27.03 44.45
N ILE A 505 51.51 27.79 44.74
CA ILE A 505 51.15 28.97 43.96
C ILE A 505 52.28 30.02 43.84
N THR A 506 53.23 30.02 44.80
CA THR A 506 54.41 30.89 44.82
C THR A 506 55.68 30.22 44.29
N GLY A 507 55.62 28.99 43.78
CA GLY A 507 56.77 28.29 43.18
C GLY A 507 57.64 27.47 44.13
N LEU A 508 57.24 27.34 45.41
CA LEU A 508 57.98 26.57 46.43
C LEU A 508 57.65 25.07 46.37
N LEU A 509 58.59 24.24 46.84
CA LEU A 509 58.38 22.81 47.08
C LEU A 509 58.82 22.40 48.50
N TRP A 510 58.24 21.32 49.00
CA TRP A 510 58.75 20.61 50.16
C TRP A 510 59.80 19.59 49.71
N ALA A 511 60.93 19.55 50.39
CA ALA A 511 61.95 18.53 50.21
C ALA A 511 62.44 18.02 51.56
N ARG A 512 62.52 16.70 51.69
CA ARG A 512 62.95 16.03 52.93
C ARG A 512 63.85 14.85 52.62
N PHE A 513 64.99 14.80 53.31
CA PHE A 513 65.89 13.66 53.27
C PHE A 513 66.02 13.05 54.66
N ASP A 514 65.72 11.77 54.79
CA ASP A 514 65.88 11.00 56.02
C ASP A 514 66.96 9.92 55.82
N ILE A 515 67.79 9.72 56.84
CA ILE A 515 68.69 8.57 56.92
C ILE A 515 68.16 7.68 58.03
N SER A 516 67.50 6.58 57.66
CA SER A 516 66.89 5.66 58.61
C SER A 516 67.92 4.78 59.30
N VAL A 517 68.95 4.35 58.57
CA VAL A 517 70.08 3.54 59.08
C VAL A 517 71.36 3.93 58.34
N GLY A 518 72.47 4.05 59.06
CA GLY A 518 73.81 4.23 58.46
C GLY A 518 74.07 5.64 57.94
N THR A 519 74.63 5.77 56.73
CA THR A 519 74.96 7.05 56.10
C THR A 519 74.57 7.07 54.62
N GLY A 520 74.37 8.27 54.09
CA GLY A 520 74.11 8.46 52.67
C GLY A 520 74.05 9.92 52.28
N ASP A 521 73.95 10.17 50.97
CA ASP A 521 73.80 11.51 50.41
C ASP A 521 72.59 11.57 49.47
N CYS A 522 72.13 12.78 49.21
CA CYS A 522 71.12 13.05 48.21
C CYS A 522 71.46 14.30 47.38
N ALA A 523 70.88 14.37 46.20
CA ALA A 523 70.89 15.58 45.38
C ALA A 523 69.54 15.74 44.69
N LEU A 524 69.03 16.97 44.70
CA LEU A 524 67.88 17.35 43.89
C LEU A 524 68.39 18.12 42.67
N THR A 525 67.94 17.70 41.49
CA THR A 525 68.21 18.44 40.26
C THR A 525 66.91 18.69 39.52
N THR A 526 66.72 19.87 38.98
CA THR A 526 65.60 20.17 38.08
C THR A 526 66.08 20.09 36.63
N HIS A 527 65.19 19.71 35.74
CA HIS A 527 65.51 19.59 34.32
C HIS A 527 64.43 20.20 33.40
N GLY A 528 63.48 20.93 34.00
CA GLY A 528 62.39 21.57 33.30
C GLY A 528 61.14 21.64 34.16
N TRP A 529 60.07 22.14 33.55
CA TRP A 529 58.76 22.25 34.19
C TRP A 529 57.63 22.24 33.15
N ASP A 530 56.41 21.95 33.57
CA ASP A 530 55.21 22.17 32.76
C ASP A 530 54.41 23.36 33.33
N ASP A 531 54.18 24.39 32.51
CA ASP A 531 53.41 25.60 32.85
C ASP A 531 51.98 25.53 32.26
N TYR A 532 51.02 25.21 33.12
CA TYR A 532 49.59 25.13 32.77
C TYR A 532 48.81 26.42 33.06
N VAL A 533 49.46 27.44 33.62
CA VAL A 533 48.79 28.73 33.89
C VAL A 533 48.61 29.52 32.59
N VAL A 534 49.42 29.23 31.56
CA VAL A 534 49.21 29.76 30.22
C VAL A 534 48.14 28.92 29.50
N PRO A 535 47.02 29.49 29.02
CA PRO A 535 45.92 28.75 28.40
C PRO A 535 46.26 28.33 26.97
N ARG A 536 47.24 27.45 26.81
CA ARG A 536 47.74 27.01 25.49
C ARG A 536 46.77 26.04 24.83
N ILE A 537 46.42 26.30 23.57
CA ILE A 537 45.60 25.42 22.74
C ILE A 537 46.41 24.85 21.57
N GLY A 538 46.21 23.57 21.27
CA GLY A 538 46.93 22.87 20.20
C GLY A 538 48.41 22.60 20.51
N ALA A 539 48.74 22.40 21.78
CA ALA A 539 50.07 22.02 22.26
C ALA A 539 50.36 20.52 22.12
#